data_AF-A0A848V0D2-F1
#
_entry.id   AF-A0A848V0D2-F1
#
_cell.length_a   1.000
_cell.length_b   1.000
_cell.length_c   1.000
_cell.angle_alpha   90.00
_cell.angle_beta   90.00
_cell.angle_gamma   90.00
#
_symmetry.space_group_name_H-M   'P 1'
#
loop_
_entity.id
_entity.type
_entity.pdbx_description
1 polymer ?
#
loop_
_entity_poly.entity_id
_entity_poly.type
_entity_poly.pdbx_seq_one_letter_code
_entity_poly.pdbx_strand_id
1 'polypeptide(L)'
;MDKATLKSVGKWAKDRVDSGQEPPWTYNKLKMLAELALEFSEGLGATKAYMPGCRGEDEHGQPSQSNAENIIQFERKAQELGDPISPLPA
;
A
#
# COMPACT_ATOMS: atom_id res chain seq x y z
N MET A 1 5.59 13.07 -2.29
CA MET A 1 6.52 12.38 -3.22
C MET A 1 5.92 11.03 -3.55
N ASP A 2 5.80 10.69 -4.82
CA ASP A 2 5.19 9.44 -5.28
C ASP A 2 6.22 8.28 -5.35
N LYS A 3 5.72 7.06 -5.49
CA LYS A 3 6.53 5.83 -5.54
C LYS A 3 7.54 5.81 -6.69
N ALA A 4 7.21 6.38 -7.85
CA ALA A 4 8.13 6.41 -8.98
C ALA A 4 9.30 7.36 -8.71
N THR A 5 9.02 8.52 -8.10
CA THR A 5 10.06 9.45 -7.67
C THR A 5 11.03 8.80 -6.67
N LEU A 6 10.54 8.07 -5.66
CA LEU A 6 11.41 7.37 -4.70
C LEU A 6 12.28 6.31 -5.36
N LYS A 7 11.73 5.51 -6.28
CA LYS A 7 12.52 4.54 -7.05
C LYS A 7 13.61 5.21 -7.88
N SER A 8 13.31 6.35 -8.49
CA SER A 8 14.28 7.12 -9.27
C SER A 8 15.42 7.64 -8.38
N VAL A 9 15.10 8.18 -7.20
CA VAL A 9 16.10 8.66 -6.23
C VAL A 9 16.97 7.51 -5.73
N GLY A 10 16.36 6.38 -5.35
CA GLY A 10 17.09 5.20 -4.90
C GLY A 10 18.03 4.64 -5.96
N LYS A 11 17.57 4.59 -7.23
CA LYS A 11 18.41 4.19 -8.36
C LYS A 11 19.58 5.15 -8.56
N TRP A 12 19.33 6.46 -8.57
CA TRP A 12 20.40 7.45 -8.72
C TRP A 12 21.46 7.33 -7.62
N ALA A 13 21.03 7.22 -6.36
CA ALA A 13 21.93 7.09 -5.23
C ALA A 13 22.79 5.81 -5.31
N LYS A 14 22.18 4.70 -5.74
CA LYS A 14 22.88 3.44 -5.97
C LYS A 14 23.88 3.54 -7.11
N ASP A 15 23.49 4.08 -8.27
CA ASP A 15 24.38 4.25 -9.42
C ASP A 15 25.61 5.11 -9.05
N ARG A 16 25.42 6.12 -8.19
CA ARG A 16 26.51 6.96 -7.67
C ARG A 16 27.45 6.19 -6.75
N VAL A 17 26.93 5.36 -5.84
CA VAL A 17 27.73 4.47 -4.98
C VAL A 17 28.51 3.46 -5.82
N ASP A 18 27.86 2.82 -6.79
CA ASP A 18 28.43 1.79 -7.67
C ASP A 18 29.51 2.37 -8.60
N SER A 19 29.43 3.66 -8.93
CA SER A 19 30.46 4.34 -9.74
C SER A 19 31.83 4.41 -9.05
N GLY A 20 31.88 4.31 -7.73
CA GLY A 20 33.12 4.41 -6.95
C GLY A 20 33.81 5.78 -6.99
N GLN A 21 33.23 6.77 -7.67
CA GLN A 21 33.77 8.13 -7.78
C GLN A 21 33.40 9.03 -6.59
N GLU A 22 32.61 8.50 -5.65
CA GLU A 22 32.10 9.27 -4.54
C GLU A 22 33.16 9.44 -3.44
N PRO A 23 33.36 10.67 -2.94
CA PRO A 23 34.25 10.88 -1.82
C PRO A 23 33.75 10.18 -0.54
N PRO A 24 34.66 9.80 0.39
CA PRO A 24 34.30 9.00 1.58
C PRO A 24 33.18 9.60 2.43
N TRP A 25 33.08 10.94 2.50
CA TRP A 25 32.06 11.64 3.29
C TRP A 25 30.65 11.60 2.68
N THR A 26 30.52 11.17 1.43
CA THR A 26 29.23 11.02 0.72
C THR A 26 28.79 9.57 0.59
N TYR A 27 29.75 8.63 0.52
CA TYR A 27 29.51 7.21 0.27
C TYR A 27 28.44 6.62 1.20
N ASN A 28 28.62 6.74 2.51
CA ASN A 28 27.67 6.19 3.49
C ASN A 28 26.29 6.84 3.39
N LYS A 29 26.23 8.15 3.10
CA LYS A 29 24.97 8.87 2.97
C LYS A 29 24.18 8.42 1.76
N LEU A 30 24.85 8.22 0.62
CA LEU A 30 24.22 7.77 -0.62
C LEU A 30 23.79 6.30 -0.52
N LYS A 31 24.59 5.47 0.15
CA LYS A 31 24.22 4.09 0.43
C LYS A 31 22.94 4.01 1.27
N MET A 32 22.89 4.73 2.40
CA MET A 32 21.67 4.81 3.23
C MET A 32 20.49 5.40 2.45
N LEU A 33 20.72 6.41 1.61
CA LEU A 33 19.66 6.99 0.80
C LEU A 33 19.06 5.99 -0.19
N ALA A 34 19.90 5.15 -0.82
CA ALA A 34 19.44 4.10 -1.72
C ALA A 34 18.58 3.06 -1.01
N GLU A 35 19.00 2.62 0.19
CA GLU A 35 18.28 1.66 1.04
C GLU A 35 16.94 2.24 1.50
N LEU A 36 16.93 3.44 2.08
CA LEU A 36 15.72 4.10 2.56
C LEU A 36 14.73 4.38 1.44
N ALA A 37 15.20 4.84 0.27
CA ALA A 37 14.32 5.11 -0.86
C ALA A 37 13.62 3.83 -1.36
N LEU A 38 14.30 2.69 -1.31
CA LEU A 38 13.71 1.39 -1.64
C LEU A 38 12.63 1.02 -0.60
N GLU A 39 12.97 1.03 0.68
CA GLU A 39 12.05 0.71 1.79
C GLU A 39 10.79 1.58 1.75
N PHE A 40 10.93 2.89 1.58
CA PHE A 40 9.78 3.81 1.47
C PHE A 40 8.93 3.53 0.22
N SER A 41 9.56 3.20 -0.91
CA SER A 41 8.82 2.89 -2.13
C SER A 41 8.00 1.59 -2.03
N GLU A 42 8.48 0.65 -1.22
CA GLU A 42 7.77 -0.60 -0.90
C GLU A 42 6.67 -0.35 0.12
N GLY A 43 6.96 0.40 1.18
CA GLY A 43 6.01 0.75 2.25
C GLY A 43 4.83 1.62 1.81
N LEU A 44 4.99 2.47 0.79
CA LEU A 44 3.90 3.29 0.23
C LEU A 44 2.73 2.47 -0.34
N GLY A 45 2.97 1.21 -0.73
CA GLY A 45 1.89 0.30 -1.14
C GLY A 45 1.06 -0.21 0.03
N ALA A 46 1.67 -0.31 1.22
CA ALA A 46 1.05 -0.85 2.43
C ALA A 46 0.23 0.18 3.22
N THR A 47 0.44 1.48 2.97
CA THR A 47 -0.27 2.57 3.67
C THR A 47 -1.60 2.98 3.03
N LYS A 48 -2.04 2.34 1.94
CA LYS A 48 -3.43 2.43 1.47
C LYS A 48 -4.35 1.56 2.34
N ALA A 49 -4.30 1.77 3.65
CA ALA A 49 -5.28 1.23 4.58
C ALA A 49 -6.30 2.33 4.89
N TYR A 50 -7.48 2.20 4.29
CA TYR A 50 -8.78 2.73 4.72
C TYR A 50 -8.84 4.18 5.23
N MET A 51 -9.33 5.10 4.40
CA MET A 51 -10.02 6.30 4.90
C MET A 51 -11.51 5.95 5.13
N PRO A 52 -12.02 5.94 6.36
CA PRO A 52 -13.45 6.06 6.59
C PRO A 52 -13.83 7.51 6.29
N GLY A 53 -14.48 7.76 5.15
CA GLY A 53 -15.26 8.99 4.95
C GLY A 53 -14.98 9.84 3.73
N CYS A 54 -13.94 9.58 2.93
CA CYS A 54 -13.82 10.23 1.62
C CYS A 54 -14.56 9.39 0.58
N ARG A 55 -15.83 9.74 0.39
CA ARG A 55 -16.66 9.34 -0.75
C ARG A 55 -15.88 9.69 -2.02
N GLY A 56 -15.17 8.71 -2.58
CA GLY A 56 -14.67 8.78 -3.94
C GLY A 56 -15.89 8.87 -4.84
N GLU A 57 -16.06 10.00 -5.49
CA GLU A 57 -16.92 10.09 -6.65
C GLU A 57 -16.23 9.27 -7.74
N ASP A 58 -16.70 8.03 -7.93
CA ASP A 58 -16.40 7.29 -9.15
C ASP A 58 -16.93 8.13 -10.33
N GLU A 59 -16.20 8.15 -11.46
CA GLU A 59 -16.50 8.93 -12.69
C GLU A 59 -17.87 8.61 -13.35
N HIS A 60 -18.75 7.87 -12.67
CA HIS A 60 -20.14 7.62 -13.05
C HIS A 60 -21.18 7.93 -11.96
N GLY A 61 -20.82 8.62 -10.87
CA GLY A 61 -21.78 9.22 -9.94
C GLY A 61 -22.76 8.26 -9.28
N GLN A 62 -22.50 6.95 -9.29
CA GLN A 62 -23.33 5.98 -8.57
C GLN A 62 -22.75 5.79 -7.17
N PRO A 63 -23.53 6.05 -6.09
CA PRO A 63 -23.08 5.74 -4.74
C PRO A 63 -22.87 4.24 -4.64
N SER A 64 -21.63 3.84 -4.33
CA SER A 64 -21.29 2.47 -3.96
C SER A 64 -22.21 2.01 -2.83
N GLN A 65 -22.92 0.91 -3.07
CA GLN A 65 -23.79 0.25 -2.10
C GLN A 65 -23.02 0.02 -0.80
N SER A 66 -23.63 0.43 0.31
CA SER A 66 -23.00 0.47 1.63
C SER A 66 -22.41 -0.90 1.95
N ASN A 67 -21.27 -0.95 2.64
CA ASN A 67 -20.69 -2.20 3.14
C ASN A 67 -21.70 -3.06 3.93
N ALA A 68 -22.74 -2.44 4.51
CA ALA A 68 -23.87 -3.12 5.12
C ALA A 68 -24.65 -4.02 4.13
N GLU A 69 -24.84 -3.59 2.88
CA GLU A 69 -25.52 -4.38 1.84
C GLU A 69 -24.66 -5.57 1.39
N ASN A 70 -23.33 -5.41 1.35
CA ASN A 70 -22.40 -6.52 1.09
C ASN A 70 -22.41 -7.56 2.21
N ILE A 71 -22.50 -7.14 3.49
CA ILE A 71 -22.63 -8.05 4.64
C ILE A 71 -23.96 -8.81 4.56
N ILE A 72 -25.07 -8.14 4.26
CA ILE A 72 -26.39 -8.76 4.11
C ILE A 72 -26.40 -9.80 2.98
N GLN A 73 -25.69 -9.54 1.87
CA GLN A 73 -25.55 -10.52 0.78
C GLN A 73 -24.70 -11.72 1.19
N PHE A 74 -23.64 -11.52 1.98
CA PHE A 74 -22.79 -12.61 2.47
C PHE A 74 -23.54 -13.53 3.45
N GLU A 75 -24.31 -12.97 4.38
CA GLU A 75 -25.13 -13.72 5.34
C GLU A 75 -26.24 -14.52 4.63
N ARG A 76 -26.88 -13.93 3.62
CA ARG A 76 -27.90 -14.62 2.81
C ARG A 76 -27.31 -15.82 2.06
N LYS A 77 -26.12 -15.65 1.47
CA LYS A 77 -25.43 -16.72 0.74
C LYS A 77 -24.94 -17.84 1.68
N ALA A 78 -24.55 -17.52 2.92
CA ALA A 78 -24.22 -18.52 3.93
C ALA A 78 -25.46 -19.31 4.40
N GLN A 79 -26.63 -18.66 4.52
CA GLN A 79 -27.89 -19.34 4.82
C GLN A 79 -28.36 -20.28 3.71
N GLU A 80 -28.13 -19.93 2.44
CA GLU A 80 -28.46 -20.79 1.29
C GLU A 80 -27.54 -22.02 1.16
N LEU A 81 -26.31 -21.96 1.67
CA LEU A 81 -25.34 -23.07 1.65
C LEU A 81 -25.41 -24.01 2.86
N GLY A 82 -26.21 -23.70 3.88
CA GLY A 82 -26.52 -24.62 4.98
C GLY A 82 -25.37 -24.91 5.97
N ASP A 83 -24.24 -24.22 5.88
CA ASP A 83 -23.13 -24.39 6.83
C ASP A 83 -23.30 -23.41 8.00
N PRO A 84 -23.56 -23.91 9.24
CA PRO A 84 -23.63 -23.05 10.41
C PRO A 84 -22.24 -22.48 10.69
N ILE A 85 -22.14 -21.15 10.69
CA ILE A 85 -20.97 -20.43 11.21
C ILE A 85 -20.81 -20.86 12.67
N SER A 86 -19.83 -21.72 12.94
CA SER A 86 -19.50 -22.16 14.29
C SER A 86 -19.25 -20.94 15.19
N PRO A 87 -19.84 -20.88 16.39
CA PRO A 87 -19.56 -19.80 17.32
C PRO A 87 -18.08 -19.86 17.74
N LEU A 88 -17.44 -18.68 17.74
CA LEU A 88 -16.12 -18.49 18.33
C LEU A 88 -16.14 -18.96 19.80
N PRO A 89 -15.10 -19.68 20.27
CA PRO A 89 -15.04 -20.12 21.66
C PRO A 89 -15.01 -18.91 22.60
N ALA A 90 -15.76 -19.02 23.71
CA ALA A 90 -15.88 -18.03 24.78
C ALA A 90 -14.57 -17.81 25.56
#